data_AF-A0A2Z4LLC6-F1
#
_entry.id   AF-A0A2Z4LLC6-F1
#
_cell.length_a   1.000
_cell.length_b   1.000
_cell.length_c   1.000
_cell.angle_alpha   90.00
_cell.angle_beta   90.00
_cell.angle_gamma   90.00
#
_symmetry.space_group_name_H-M   'P 1'
#
loop_
_entity.id
_entity.type
_entity.pdbx_description
1 polymer ?
#
loop_
_entity_poly.entity_id
_entity_poly.type
_entity_poly.pdbx_seq_one_letter_code
_entity_poly.pdbx_strand_id
1 'polypeptide(L)'
;MYGIIFYLDKEVLKKTYGVDKNHHDAYEEIRSILREYGFHWLSNSFYYGRGLNNLLQTFQAVKHLKEKEWFATSLVTLHIFKMEDLSNFTEYVKSDKELILCSPFLEDESDIEKGKTKNRKPLL
;
A
#
# COMPACT_ATOMS: atom_id res chain seq x y z
N MET A 1 -16.06 -6.49 10.18
CA MET A 1 -14.71 -6.14 9.69
C MET A 1 -14.43 -4.67 9.99
N TYR A 2 -13.19 -4.22 9.93
CA TYR A 2 -12.87 -2.79 10.03
C TYR A 2 -11.98 -2.35 8.87
N GLY A 3 -12.28 -1.18 8.33
CA GLY A 3 -11.49 -0.50 7.31
C GLY A 3 -10.80 0.73 7.90
N ILE A 4 -9.55 0.98 7.49
CA ILE A 4 -8.78 2.18 7.80
C ILE A 4 -8.47 2.88 6.48
N ILE A 5 -8.81 4.17 6.40
CA ILE A 5 -8.47 5.04 5.28
C ILE A 5 -7.78 6.26 5.84
N PHE A 6 -6.67 6.67 5.23
CA PHE A 6 -6.01 7.92 5.59
C PHE A 6 -5.49 8.66 4.37
N TYR A 7 -5.25 9.96 4.54
CA TYR A 7 -4.60 10.80 3.55
C TYR A 7 -3.47 11.59 4.22
N LEU A 8 -2.28 11.55 3.62
CA LEU A 8 -1.11 12.29 4.06
C LEU A 8 -0.78 13.39 3.08
N ASP A 9 -0.42 14.57 3.59
CA ASP A 9 0.15 15.65 2.80
C ASP A 9 1.56 15.26 2.36
N LYS A 10 1.77 15.12 1.05
CA LYS A 10 3.05 14.69 0.47
C LYS A 10 4.16 15.71 0.67
N GLU A 11 3.86 17.01 0.71
CA GLU A 11 4.87 18.04 0.91
C GLU A 11 5.34 18.08 2.35
N VAL A 12 4.42 17.95 3.30
CA VAL A 12 4.74 17.85 4.73
C VAL A 12 5.48 16.54 5.02
N LEU A 13 5.00 15.41 4.48
CA LEU A 13 5.62 14.10 4.67
C LEU A 13 7.09 14.07 4.22
N LYS A 14 7.40 14.64 3.06
CA LYS A 14 8.79 14.72 2.56
C LYS A 14 9.69 15.52 3.49
N LYS A 15 9.15 16.55 4.17
CA LYS A 15 9.92 17.38 5.11
C LYS A 15 10.11 16.68 6.46
N THR A 16 9.10 15.98 6.95
CA THR A 16 9.10 15.39 8.31
C THR A 16 9.69 13.99 8.38
N TYR A 17 9.56 13.19 7.31
CA TYR A 17 10.10 11.82 7.27
C TYR A 17 11.62 11.78 7.00
N GLY A 18 12.13 12.83 6.33
CA GLY A 18 13.54 13.02 6.01
C GLY A 18 13.75 13.28 4.53
N VAL A 19 14.51 14.33 4.21
CA VAL A 19 14.77 14.78 2.83
C VAL A 19 15.47 13.70 1.98
N ASP A 20 16.29 12.88 2.63
CA ASP A 20 17.07 11.79 1.99
C ASP A 20 16.30 10.48 1.85
N LYS A 21 15.15 10.34 2.54
CA LYS A 21 14.33 9.12 2.52
C LYS A 21 13.19 9.29 1.53
N ASN A 22 12.92 8.24 0.75
CA ASN A 22 11.85 8.33 -0.23
C ASN A 22 10.50 8.27 0.50
N HIS A 23 9.55 9.11 0.08
CA HIS A 23 8.17 9.10 0.60
C HIS A 23 7.51 7.71 0.48
N HIS A 24 7.96 6.88 -0.46
CA HIS A 24 7.52 5.48 -0.60
C HIS A 24 7.81 4.64 0.64
N ASP A 25 8.98 4.81 1.26
CA ASP A 25 9.39 4.03 2.43
C ASP A 25 8.47 4.28 3.63
N ALA A 26 7.93 5.50 3.74
CA ALA A 26 6.95 5.84 4.78
C ALA A 26 5.64 5.05 4.62
N TYR A 27 5.17 4.84 3.38
CA TYR A 27 3.99 4.03 3.11
C TYR A 27 4.25 2.55 3.36
N GLU A 28 5.45 2.04 3.07
CA GLU A 28 5.85 0.69 3.42
C GLU A 28 5.99 0.49 4.94
N GLU A 29 6.48 1.48 5.69
CA GLU A 29 6.49 1.44 7.15
C GLU A 29 5.06 1.37 7.71
N ILE A 30 4.13 2.20 7.22
CA ILE A 30 2.70 2.13 7.60
C ILE A 30 2.13 0.75 7.28
N ARG A 31 2.46 0.20 6.10
CA ARG A 31 1.99 -1.11 5.67
C ARG A 31 2.50 -2.22 6.59
N SER A 32 3.75 -2.15 7.04
CA SER A 32 4.32 -3.09 8.00
C SER A 32 3.59 -3.00 9.34
N ILE A 33 3.45 -1.79 9.90
CA ILE A 33 2.74 -1.56 11.16
C ILE A 33 1.31 -2.11 11.10
N LEU A 34 0.56 -1.76 10.05
CA LEU A 34 -0.82 -2.21 9.90
C LEU A 34 -0.92 -3.74 9.73
N ARG A 35 0.05 -4.36 9.04
CA ARG A 35 0.11 -5.82 8.89
C ARG A 35 0.31 -6.55 10.22
N GLU A 36 1.11 -5.99 11.13
CA GLU A 36 1.32 -6.55 12.48
C GLU A 36 0.01 -6.61 13.29
N TYR A 37 -0.91 -5.67 13.05
CA TYR A 37 -2.25 -5.64 13.66
C TYR A 37 -3.33 -6.33 12.80
N GLY A 38 -2.94 -7.17 11.84
CA GLY A 38 -3.87 -7.98 11.06
C GLY A 38 -4.66 -7.21 9.99
N PHE A 39 -4.20 -6.03 9.58
CA PHE A 39 -4.78 -5.29 8.46
C PHE A 39 -4.08 -5.64 7.15
N HIS A 40 -4.87 -5.92 6.12
CA HIS A 40 -4.40 -6.18 4.78
C HIS A 40 -4.60 -4.94 3.90
N TRP A 41 -3.60 -4.67 3.07
CA TRP A 41 -3.66 -3.61 2.07
C TRP A 41 -4.62 -4.01 0.94
N LEU A 42 -5.55 -3.12 0.58
CA LEU A 42 -6.44 -3.33 -0.57
C LEU A 42 -5.99 -2.48 -1.77
N SER A 43 -5.89 -1.17 -1.56
CA SER A 43 -5.49 -0.21 -2.59
C SER A 43 -5.16 1.14 -1.95
N ASN A 44 -4.16 1.86 -2.48
CA ASN A 44 -3.74 3.17 -1.99
C ASN A 44 -3.53 3.16 -0.45
N SER A 45 -4.21 4.05 0.26
CA SER A 45 -4.20 4.15 1.72
C SER A 45 -5.37 3.42 2.39
N PHE A 46 -5.99 2.46 1.71
CA PHE A 46 -7.10 1.66 2.23
C PHE A 46 -6.60 0.30 2.73
N TYR A 47 -6.94 0.01 3.98
CA TYR A 47 -6.58 -1.21 4.68
C TYR A 47 -7.82 -1.82 5.34
N TYR A 48 -7.89 -3.15 5.43
CA TYR A 48 -9.00 -3.82 6.11
C TYR A 48 -8.56 -5.03 6.94
N GLY A 49 -9.21 -5.22 8.08
CA GLY A 49 -9.00 -6.34 9.00
C GLY A 49 -10.25 -7.21 9.14
N ARG A 50 -10.06 -8.54 9.15
CA ARG A 50 -11.11 -9.55 9.29
C ARG A 50 -11.06 -10.33 10.62
N GLY A 51 -10.21 -9.93 11.57
CA GLY A 51 -10.02 -10.65 12.84
C GLY A 51 -11.24 -10.67 13.77
N LEU A 52 -11.17 -11.49 14.83
CA LEU A 52 -12.23 -11.58 15.85
C LEU A 52 -12.24 -10.36 16.79
N ASN A 53 -11.07 -9.84 17.16
CA ASN A 53 -10.90 -8.71 18.09
C ASN A 53 -10.62 -7.38 17.36
N ASN A 54 -11.37 -7.09 16.30
CA ASN A 54 -11.02 -6.00 15.39
C ASN A 54 -10.93 -4.64 16.06
N LEU A 55 -11.85 -4.27 16.98
CA LEU A 55 -11.85 -2.92 17.55
C LEU A 55 -10.61 -2.64 18.40
N LEU A 56 -10.17 -3.61 19.21
CA LEU A 56 -8.95 -3.47 20.01
C LEU A 56 -7.72 -3.35 19.10
N GLN A 57 -7.62 -4.20 18.07
CA GLN A 57 -6.53 -4.15 17.10
C GLN A 57 -6.53 -2.84 16.30
N THR A 58 -7.69 -2.34 15.90
CA THR A 58 -7.83 -1.02 15.27
C THR A 58 -7.28 0.07 16.18
N PHE A 59 -7.66 0.07 17.46
CA PHE A 59 -7.18 1.08 18.40
C PHE A 59 -5.66 1.00 18.62
N GLN A 60 -5.11 -0.21 18.77
CA GLN A 60 -3.68 -0.42 18.91
C GLN A 60 -2.90 0.01 17.66
N ALA A 61 -3.41 -0.31 16.47
CA ALA A 61 -2.83 0.12 15.20
C ALA A 61 -2.78 1.64 15.08
N VAL A 62 -3.89 2.32 15.38
CA VAL A 62 -3.96 3.79 15.35
C VAL A 62 -3.03 4.41 16.40
N LYS A 63 -2.94 3.81 17.59
CA LYS A 63 -2.00 4.25 18.63
C LYS A 63 -0.55 4.18 18.14
N HIS A 64 -0.14 3.05 17.53
CA HIS A 64 1.22 2.88 17.03
C HIS A 64 1.51 3.85 15.87
N LEU A 65 0.56 4.07 14.96
CA LEU A 65 0.70 5.08 13.91
C LEU A 65 0.85 6.50 14.48
N LYS A 66 0.09 6.84 15.53
CA LYS A 66 0.18 8.14 16.22
C LYS A 66 1.56 8.38 16.86
N GLU A 67 2.26 7.33 17.28
CA GLU A 67 3.61 7.44 17.86
C GLU A 67 4.66 7.86 16.84
N LYS A 68 4.37 7.74 15.53
CA LYS A 68 5.21 8.23 14.45
C LYS A 68 4.94 9.72 14.24
N GLU A 69 5.86 10.57 14.69
CA GLU A 69 5.71 12.03 14.61
C GLU A 69 5.45 12.51 13.17
N TRP A 70 6.23 12.01 12.21
CA TRP A 70 6.07 12.34 10.79
C TRP A 70 4.69 11.95 10.24
N PHE A 71 4.07 10.88 10.76
CA PHE A 71 2.73 10.46 10.38
C PHE A 71 1.71 11.44 10.94
N ALA A 72 1.80 11.73 12.25
CA ALA A 72 0.89 12.66 12.92
C ALA A 72 0.94 14.07 12.30
N THR A 73 2.13 14.56 11.94
CA THR A 73 2.29 15.90 11.34
C THR A 73 1.82 15.97 9.89
N SER A 74 1.98 14.90 9.11
CA SER A 74 1.55 14.87 7.70
C SER A 74 0.10 14.40 7.52
N LEU A 75 -0.57 13.96 8.59
CA LEU A 75 -1.93 13.45 8.52
C LEU A 75 -2.94 14.55 8.21
N VAL A 76 -3.66 14.40 7.11
CA VAL A 76 -4.74 15.30 6.71
C VAL A 76 -6.09 14.71 7.12
N THR A 77 -6.31 13.41 6.86
CA THR A 77 -7.52 12.71 7.28
C THR A 77 -7.22 11.28 7.69
N LEU A 78 -7.96 10.78 8.68
CA LEU A 78 -7.99 9.39 9.09
C LEU A 78 -9.45 9.01 9.39
N HIS A 79 -9.95 8.01 8.69
CA HIS A 79 -11.29 7.48 8.85
C HIS A 79 -11.24 5.99 9.13
N ILE A 80 -12.10 5.55 10.03
CA ILE A 80 -12.24 4.17 10.43
C ILE A 80 -13.69 3.77 10.19
N PHE A 81 -13.90 2.66 9.50
CA PHE A 81 -15.22 2.17 9.14
C PHE A 81 -15.43 0.80 9.75
N LYS A 82 -16.59 0.57 10.36
CA LYS A 82 -17.06 -0.79 10.60
C LYS A 82 -17.69 -1.28 9.30
N MET A 83 -17.08 -2.29 8.70
CA MET A 83 -17.56 -2.89 7.47
C MET A 83 -18.31 -4.19 7.78
N GLU A 84 -19.46 -4.35 7.14
CA GLU A 84 -20.25 -5.58 7.23
C GLU A 84 -19.74 -6.61 6.23
N ASP A 85 -19.48 -6.21 4.99
CA ASP A 85 -19.00 -7.08 3.93
C ASP A 85 -17.97 -6.37 3.01
N LEU A 86 -17.17 -7.17 2.29
CA LEU A 86 -16.25 -6.74 1.24
C LEU A 86 -16.33 -7.73 0.08
N SER A 87 -17.09 -7.35 -0.95
CA SER A 87 -17.23 -8.11 -2.18
C SER A 87 -16.34 -7.53 -3.29
N ASN A 88 -15.56 -8.38 -3.98
CA ASN A 88 -14.70 -8.00 -5.10
C ASN A 88 -15.36 -8.39 -6.43
N PHE A 89 -15.79 -7.39 -7.20
CA PHE A 89 -16.42 -7.56 -8.52
C PHE A 89 -15.48 -7.26 -9.70
N THR A 90 -14.17 -7.10 -9.48
CA THR A 90 -13.22 -6.70 -10.53
C THR A 90 -13.26 -7.64 -11.72
N GLU A 91 -13.23 -8.96 -11.49
CA GLU A 91 -13.23 -9.94 -12.59
C GLU A 91 -14.58 -9.99 -13.31
N TYR A 92 -15.70 -9.86 -12.58
CA TYR A 92 -17.03 -9.76 -13.18
C TYR A 92 -17.17 -8.54 -14.12
N VAL A 93 -16.57 -7.40 -13.76
CA VAL A 93 -16.58 -6.20 -14.61
C VAL A 93 -15.63 -6.33 -15.81
N LYS A 94 -14.53 -7.07 -15.66
CA LYS A 94 -13.59 -7.31 -16.76
C LYS A 94 -14.10 -8.34 -17.75
N SER A 95 -14.86 -9.35 -17.32
CA SER A 95 -15.35 -10.43 -18.18
C SER A 95 -16.24 -9.94 -19.32
N ASP A 96 -16.95 -8.82 -19.15
CA ASP A 96 -17.75 -8.20 -20.22
C ASP A 96 -16.90 -7.58 -21.35
N LYS A 97 -15.59 -7.38 -21.11
CA LYS A 97 -14.64 -6.84 -22.10
C LYS A 97 -13.80 -7.92 -22.78
N GLU A 98 -13.75 -9.15 -22.25
CA GLU A 98 -12.90 -10.23 -22.77
C GLU A 98 -13.42 -10.91 -24.04
N LEU A 99 -14.54 -10.47 -24.62
CA LEU A 99 -14.89 -10.83 -26.01
C LEU A 99 -14.10 -10.04 -27.07
N ILE A 100 -13.17 -9.17 -26.67
CA ILE A 100 -12.23 -8.53 -27.59
C ILE A 100 -10.80 -8.78 -27.08
N LEU A 101 -10.11 -9.67 -27.79
CA LEU A 101 -8.66 -9.98 -27.76
C LEU A 101 -8.18 -10.98 -26.72
N CYS A 102 -8.24 -12.26 -27.10
CA CYS A 102 -7.20 -13.22 -26.77
C CYS A 102 -5.81 -12.63 -27.07
N SER A 103 -4.98 -12.43 -26.04
CA SER A 103 -3.53 -12.69 -26.08
C SER A 103 -2.94 -12.65 -24.65
N PRO A 104 -1.91 -13.46 -24.36
CA PRO A 104 -1.61 -13.95 -23.03
C PRO A 104 -0.75 -12.96 -22.25
N PHE A 105 -1.14 -12.63 -21.03
CA PHE A 105 -0.26 -12.01 -20.04
C PHE A 105 -0.37 -12.78 -18.74
N LEU A 106 0.34 -13.90 -18.67
CA LEU A 106 0.87 -14.45 -17.42
C LEU A 106 2.24 -15.04 -17.72
N GLU A 107 3.25 -14.21 -17.46
CA GLU A 107 4.67 -14.47 -17.16
C GLU A 107 5.32 -13.07 -17.23
N ASP A 108 6.08 -12.54 -16.29
CA ASP A 108 6.54 -13.02 -14.99
C ASP A 108 7.15 -11.82 -14.25
N GLU A 109 7.44 -12.03 -12.97
CA GLU A 109 8.12 -11.10 -12.08
C GLU A 109 9.45 -10.51 -12.62
N SER A 110 9.84 -9.37 -12.03
CA SER A 110 11.20 -8.82 -11.92
C SER A 110 11.79 -8.04 -13.11
N ASP A 111 11.48 -6.74 -13.17
CA ASP A 111 12.36 -5.73 -13.79
C ASP A 111 12.77 -4.67 -12.76
N ILE A 112 13.48 -5.13 -11.73
CA ILE A 112 14.43 -4.29 -10.98
C ILE A 112 15.77 -5.04 -10.99
N GLU A 113 16.46 -5.04 -12.13
CA GLU A 113 17.93 -5.06 -12.22
C GLU A 113 18.36 -5.23 -13.69
N LYS A 114 18.62 -4.12 -14.39
CA LYS A 114 19.50 -4.09 -15.57
C LYS A 114 20.07 -2.70 -15.83
N GLY A 115 20.66 -2.13 -14.78
CA GLY A 115 21.58 -0.99 -14.90
C GLY A 115 23.04 -1.45 -14.86
N LYS A 116 23.51 -2.27 -15.81
CA LYS A 116 24.95 -2.43 -16.09
C LYS A 116 25.21 -2.56 -17.59
N THR A 117 25.78 -1.50 -18.13
CA THR A 117 26.28 -1.32 -19.49
C THR A 117 27.29 -2.40 -19.88
N LYS A 118 27.03 -3.12 -20.98
CA LYS A 118 28.03 -4.00 -21.62
C LYS A 118 28.98 -3.15 -22.45
N ASN A 119 30.16 -2.84 -21.91
CA ASN A 119 31.32 -2.47 -22.72
C ASN A 119 31.73 -3.68 -23.58
N ARG A 120 31.47 -3.64 -24.89
CA ARG A 120 32.07 -4.58 -25.85
C ARG A 120 33.43 -4.02 -26.28
N LYS A 121 34.52 -4.66 -25.87
CA LYS A 121 35.81 -4.54 -26.58
C LYS A 121 35.77 -5.42 -27.83
N PRO A 122 36.34 -4.99 -28.98
CA PRO A 122 36.55 -5.86 -30.11
C PRO A 122 37.86 -6.64 -29.91
N LEU A 123 37.89 -7.91 -30.31
CA LEU A 123 39.13 -8.63 -30.54
C LEU A 123 39.10 -9.19 -31.96
N LEU A 124 40.26 -9.05 -32.60
CA LEU A 124 40.60 -9.28 -34.01
C LEU A 124 40.21 -10.67 -34.52
#